data_AF-A0A6P0GF04-F1
#
_entry.id   AF-A0A6P0GF04-F1
#
_cell.length_a   1.000
_cell.length_b   1.000
_cell.length_c   1.000
_cell.angle_alpha   90.00
_cell.angle_beta   90.00
_cell.angle_gamma   90.00
#
_symmetry.space_group_name_H-M   'P 1'
#
loop_
_entity.id
_entity.type
_entity.pdbx_description
1 polymer ?
#
loop_
_entity_poly.entity_id
_entity_poly.type
_entity_poly.pdbx_seq_one_letter_code
_entity_poly.pdbx_strand_id
1 'polypeptide(L)'
;MSGVSARSGGEVLAGGRRQGWWLVVDAEDGAEEVVAGPFAERAEAGWAPAALEPGAALVHGFRRADGVLARRPSPEDGAWMAHLGRQLDLLPADWDTVLSDEDDALGTLAVEVTAALCEAGLALDDASGTGGVCLLPEAGLGGAVVSWRQHDRVSLDQVHGADADALGQLVMNRTLAGVLAARGFAVDPVGGAHLVRRAG
;
A
#
# COMPACT_ATOMS: atom_id res chain seq x y z
N MET A 1 -28.03 -37.98 3.81
CA MET A 1 -26.99 -37.03 4.24
C MET A 1 -26.94 -35.92 3.22
N SER A 2 -27.57 -34.79 3.54
CA SER A 2 -27.73 -33.64 2.65
C SER A 2 -26.43 -32.84 2.61
N GLY A 3 -25.88 -32.64 1.41
CA GLY A 3 -24.72 -31.78 1.17
C GLY A 3 -25.10 -30.32 1.37
N VAL A 4 -24.32 -29.63 2.20
CA VAL A 4 -24.38 -28.18 2.36
C VAL A 4 -23.80 -27.54 1.10
N SER A 5 -24.65 -26.94 0.27
CA SER A 5 -24.21 -26.01 -0.77
C SER A 5 -23.76 -24.71 -0.11
N ALA A 6 -22.48 -24.37 -0.29
CA ALA A 6 -21.97 -23.05 0.03
C ALA A 6 -22.75 -22.00 -0.78
N ARG A 7 -23.36 -21.03 -0.09
CA ARG A 7 -24.17 -19.99 -0.70
C ARG A 7 -23.27 -18.91 -1.31
N SER A 8 -23.53 -18.67 -2.60
CA SER A 8 -23.03 -17.59 -3.46
C SER A 8 -23.06 -16.21 -2.78
N GLY A 9 -21.93 -15.51 -2.80
CA GLY A 9 -21.84 -14.08 -2.53
C GLY A 9 -21.58 -13.33 -3.83
N GLY A 10 -22.53 -12.48 -4.24
CA GLY A 10 -22.27 -11.45 -5.26
C GLY A 10 -23.15 -11.46 -6.51
N GLU A 11 -24.38 -11.96 -6.49
CA GLU A 11 -25.32 -11.72 -7.61
C GLU A 11 -26.27 -10.55 -7.30
N VAL A 12 -25.79 -9.32 -7.48
CA VAL A 12 -26.69 -8.16 -7.60
C VAL A 12 -27.08 -8.05 -9.08
N LEU A 13 -28.13 -8.79 -9.45
CA LEU A 13 -28.81 -8.65 -10.75
C LEU A 13 -29.58 -7.33 -10.78
N ALA A 14 -28.89 -6.24 -11.15
CA ALA A 14 -29.54 -5.03 -11.63
C ALA A 14 -29.43 -4.98 -13.16
N GLY A 15 -30.38 -5.60 -13.86
CA GLY A 15 -30.63 -5.37 -15.29
C GLY A 15 -29.51 -5.76 -16.26
N GLY A 16 -28.86 -6.93 -16.08
CA GLY A 16 -27.88 -7.46 -17.03
C GLY A 16 -26.46 -6.88 -16.90
N ARG A 17 -26.19 -6.07 -15.88
CA ARG A 17 -24.85 -5.54 -15.57
C ARG A 17 -24.15 -6.51 -14.63
N ARG A 18 -23.04 -7.10 -15.06
CA ARG A 18 -22.21 -7.96 -14.21
C ARG A 18 -20.97 -7.18 -13.76
N GLN A 19 -20.73 -7.17 -12.45
CA GLN A 19 -19.51 -6.62 -11.85
C GLN A 19 -18.53 -7.75 -11.57
N GLY A 20 -17.25 -7.49 -11.76
CA GLY A 20 -16.20 -8.41 -11.36
C GLY A 20 -14.89 -8.07 -12.04
N TRP A 21 -14.00 -9.05 -12.04
CA TRP A 21 -12.73 -9.00 -12.75
C TRP A 21 -12.94 -9.44 -14.21
N TRP A 22 -12.37 -8.68 -15.12
CA TRP A 22 -12.41 -8.93 -16.55
C TRP A 22 -10.98 -8.98 -17.08
N LEU A 23 -10.75 -9.88 -18.02
CA LEU A 23 -9.54 -9.85 -18.84
C LEU A 23 -9.85 -9.07 -20.10
N VAL A 24 -9.03 -8.07 -20.39
CA VAL A 24 -9.11 -7.26 -21.61
C VAL A 24 -7.82 -7.34 -22.40
N VAL A 25 -7.92 -7.23 -23.71
CA VAL A 25 -6.78 -7.03 -24.61
C VAL A 25 -7.03 -5.77 -25.43
N ASP A 26 -5.95 -5.12 -25.87
CA ASP A 26 -6.05 -4.05 -26.84
C ASP A 26 -6.37 -4.66 -28.21
N ALA A 27 -7.51 -4.26 -28.79
CA ALA A 27 -7.86 -4.62 -30.16
C ALA A 27 -7.02 -3.84 -31.17
N GLU A 28 -6.96 -4.31 -32.42
CA GLU A 28 -6.17 -3.69 -33.48
C GLU A 28 -6.58 -2.24 -33.80
N ASP A 29 -7.82 -1.86 -33.48
CA ASP A 29 -8.35 -0.50 -33.61
C ASP A 29 -8.12 0.40 -32.38
N GLY A 30 -7.43 -0.13 -31.35
CA GLY A 30 -7.14 0.54 -30.09
C GLY A 30 -8.29 0.50 -29.07
N ALA A 31 -9.38 -0.20 -29.35
CA ALA A 31 -10.45 -0.43 -28.36
C ALA A 31 -10.08 -1.56 -27.39
N GLU A 32 -10.55 -1.50 -26.14
CA GLU A 32 -10.40 -2.61 -25.20
C GLU A 32 -11.45 -3.70 -25.50
N GLU A 33 -10.99 -4.90 -25.84
CA GLU A 33 -11.84 -6.07 -26.02
C GLU A 33 -11.84 -6.94 -24.75
N VAL A 34 -13.02 -7.23 -24.21
CA VAL A 34 -13.17 -8.16 -23.08
C VAL A 34 -13.08 -9.61 -23.59
N VAL A 35 -12.03 -10.32 -23.20
CA VAL A 35 -11.78 -11.70 -23.63
C VAL A 35 -12.29 -12.76 -22.64
N ALA A 36 -12.44 -12.40 -21.36
CA ALA A 36 -13.02 -13.30 -20.36
C ALA A 36 -13.57 -12.55 -19.13
N GLY A 37 -14.48 -13.21 -18.41
CA GLY A 37 -15.08 -12.73 -17.17
C GLY A 37 -16.63 -12.73 -17.19
N PRO A 38 -17.28 -12.22 -16.14
CA PRO A 38 -16.65 -11.70 -14.91
C PRO A 38 -16.13 -12.85 -14.05
N PHE A 39 -14.96 -12.67 -13.45
CA PHE A 39 -14.46 -13.50 -12.36
C PHE A 39 -14.77 -12.81 -11.03
N ALA A 40 -14.98 -13.60 -9.98
CA ALA A 40 -15.28 -13.05 -8.67
C ALA A 40 -14.02 -12.48 -8.01
N GLU A 41 -12.88 -13.13 -8.23
CA GLU A 41 -11.61 -12.81 -7.58
C GLU A 41 -10.51 -12.49 -8.60
N ARG A 42 -9.57 -11.60 -8.22
CA ARG A 42 -8.42 -11.26 -9.06
C ARG A 42 -7.56 -12.48 -9.35
N ALA A 43 -7.35 -13.32 -8.33
CA ALA A 43 -6.57 -14.54 -8.45
C ALA A 43 -7.19 -15.47 -9.49
N GLU A 44 -8.49 -15.76 -9.38
CA GLU A 44 -9.24 -16.58 -10.34
C GLU A 44 -9.03 -16.07 -11.78
N ALA A 45 -9.18 -14.76 -12.00
CA ALA A 45 -8.97 -14.15 -13.30
C ALA A 45 -7.52 -14.31 -13.80
N GLY A 46 -6.53 -14.17 -12.91
CA GLY A 46 -5.11 -14.33 -13.24
C GLY A 46 -4.68 -15.76 -13.58
N TRP A 47 -5.47 -16.77 -13.16
CA TRP A 47 -5.24 -18.18 -13.50
C TRP A 47 -6.04 -18.64 -14.73
N ALA A 48 -6.89 -17.79 -15.30
CA ALA A 48 -7.66 -18.14 -16.48
C ALA A 48 -6.73 -18.29 -17.71
N PRO A 49 -7.01 -19.24 -18.63
CA PRO A 49 -6.19 -19.40 -19.84
C PRO A 49 -6.04 -18.10 -20.66
N ALA A 50 -7.10 -17.28 -20.69
CA ALA A 50 -7.10 -15.99 -21.38
C ALA A 50 -6.12 -14.96 -20.78
N ALA A 51 -5.62 -15.17 -19.55
CA ALA A 51 -4.59 -14.32 -18.95
C ALA A 51 -3.20 -14.56 -19.57
N LEU A 52 -3.02 -15.65 -20.32
CA LEU A 52 -1.79 -15.95 -21.06
C LEU A 52 -1.74 -15.26 -22.43
N GLU A 53 -2.84 -14.63 -22.86
CA GLU A 53 -2.88 -13.87 -24.11
C GLU A 53 -1.92 -12.66 -24.02
N PRO A 54 -1.09 -12.41 -25.05
CA PRO A 54 -0.22 -11.25 -25.06
C PRO A 54 -1.01 -9.95 -24.92
N GLY A 55 -0.59 -9.10 -23.98
CA GLY A 55 -1.29 -7.83 -23.72
C GLY A 55 -2.55 -7.96 -22.86
N ALA A 56 -2.87 -9.15 -22.35
CA ALA A 56 -3.97 -9.31 -21.42
C ALA A 56 -3.76 -8.50 -20.13
N ALA A 57 -4.75 -7.68 -19.80
CA ALA A 57 -4.79 -6.87 -18.59
C ALA A 57 -6.01 -7.23 -17.74
N LEU A 58 -5.81 -7.24 -16.42
CA LEU A 58 -6.87 -7.43 -15.44
C LEU A 58 -7.53 -6.10 -15.11
N VAL A 59 -8.84 -6.02 -15.29
CA VAL A 59 -9.63 -4.82 -15.05
C VAL A 59 -10.85 -5.16 -14.22
N HIS A 60 -11.02 -4.45 -13.10
CA HIS A 60 -12.23 -4.56 -12.29
C HIS A 60 -13.27 -3.52 -12.74
N GLY A 61 -14.53 -3.94 -12.87
CA GLY A 61 -15.59 -3.03 -13.30
C GLY A 61 -16.90 -3.67 -13.70
N PHE A 62 -17.76 -2.87 -14.33
CA PHE A 62 -19.06 -3.30 -14.85
C PHE A 62 -19.02 -3.39 -16.37
N ARG A 63 -19.33 -4.57 -16.93
CA ARG A 63 -19.60 -4.66 -18.37
C ARG A 63 -21.04 -4.25 -18.65
N ARG A 64 -21.23 -3.27 -19.53
CA ARG A 64 -22.52 -2.81 -20.02
C ARG A 64 -23.03 -3.72 -21.14
N ALA A 65 -24.32 -3.61 -21.47
CA ALA A 65 -24.96 -4.42 -22.52
C ALA A 65 -24.43 -4.13 -23.93
N ASP A 66 -23.87 -2.93 -24.16
CA ASP A 66 -23.17 -2.52 -25.37
C ASP A 66 -21.75 -3.12 -25.49
N GLY A 67 -21.32 -3.92 -24.51
CA GLY A 67 -20.00 -4.55 -24.46
C GLY A 67 -18.94 -3.70 -23.76
N VAL A 68 -19.20 -2.42 -23.49
CA VAL A 68 -18.23 -1.48 -22.92
C VAL A 68 -17.98 -1.78 -21.43
N LEU A 69 -16.70 -1.86 -21.06
CA LEU A 69 -16.27 -2.04 -19.67
C LEU A 69 -16.13 -0.69 -18.96
N ALA A 70 -16.97 -0.43 -17.96
CA ALA A 70 -16.82 0.70 -17.07
C ALA A 70 -15.93 0.33 -15.88
N ARG A 71 -14.66 0.76 -15.92
CA ARG A 71 -13.66 0.53 -14.86
C ARG A 71 -14.13 1.07 -13.51
N ARG A 72 -13.80 0.36 -12.43
CA ARG A 72 -14.05 0.76 -11.04
C ARG A 72 -12.88 0.36 -10.15
N PRO A 73 -12.62 1.08 -9.05
CA PRO A 73 -11.69 0.61 -8.04
C PRO A 73 -12.01 -0.83 -7.63
N SER A 74 -10.98 -1.65 -7.51
CA SER A 74 -11.13 -3.04 -7.06
C SER A 74 -11.36 -3.13 -5.55
N PRO A 75 -11.93 -4.24 -5.05
CA PRO A 75 -11.96 -4.53 -3.62
C PRO A 75 -10.57 -4.43 -2.97
N GLU A 76 -9.53 -4.87 -3.69
CA GLU A 76 -8.14 -4.84 -3.28
C GLU A 76 -7.62 -3.39 -3.20
N ASP A 77 -7.96 -2.52 -4.15
CA ASP A 77 -7.65 -1.07 -4.05
C ASP A 77 -8.33 -0.46 -2.83
N GLY A 78 -9.59 -0.83 -2.57
CA GLY A 78 -10.32 -0.38 -1.39
C GLY A 78 -9.68 -0.85 -0.08
N ALA A 79 -9.26 -2.12 -0.03
CA ALA A 79 -8.56 -2.70 1.12
C ALA A 79 -7.20 -2.03 1.35
N TRP A 80 -6.46 -1.73 0.28
CA TRP A 80 -5.21 -0.98 0.31
C TRP A 80 -5.42 0.43 0.86
N MET A 81 -6.38 1.19 0.32
CA MET A 81 -6.67 2.55 0.82
C MET A 81 -7.10 2.55 2.29
N ALA A 82 -7.90 1.56 2.71
CA ALA A 82 -8.28 1.42 4.11
C ALA A 82 -7.08 1.06 5.00
N HIS A 83 -6.14 0.24 4.52
CA HIS A 83 -4.91 -0.06 5.25
C HIS A 83 -4.01 1.18 5.37
N LEU A 84 -3.78 1.89 4.27
CA LEU A 84 -2.99 3.12 4.28
C LEU A 84 -3.59 4.17 5.22
N GLY A 85 -4.92 4.36 5.19
CA GLY A 85 -5.61 5.24 6.14
C GLY A 85 -5.33 4.88 7.59
N ARG A 86 -5.47 3.60 7.95
CA ARG A 86 -5.14 3.12 9.31
C ARG A 86 -3.69 3.33 9.70
N GLN A 87 -2.77 3.35 8.74
CA GLN A 87 -1.35 3.62 9.01
C GLN A 87 -1.13 5.12 9.22
N LEU A 88 -1.76 5.98 8.42
CA LEU A 88 -1.71 7.43 8.61
C LEU A 88 -2.34 7.87 9.93
N ASP A 89 -3.37 7.17 10.42
CA ASP A 89 -3.95 7.40 11.75
C ASP A 89 -2.96 7.14 12.91
N LEU A 90 -1.83 6.47 12.65
CA LEU A 90 -0.76 6.23 13.63
C LEU A 90 0.30 7.35 13.65
N LEU A 91 0.19 8.35 12.76
CA LEU A 91 1.15 9.45 12.76
C LEU A 91 1.09 10.22 14.09
N PRO A 92 2.25 10.60 14.66
CA PRO A 92 2.30 11.39 15.89
C PRO A 92 1.60 12.75 15.76
N ALA A 93 1.12 13.30 16.88
CA ALA A 93 0.42 14.58 16.95
C ALA A 93 1.21 15.78 16.37
N ASP A 94 2.53 15.69 16.30
CA ASP A 94 3.40 16.66 15.62
C ASP A 94 2.96 16.90 14.16
N TRP A 95 2.39 15.88 13.49
CA TRP A 95 1.81 16.01 12.16
C TRP A 95 0.56 16.87 12.14
N ASP A 96 -0.28 16.89 13.18
CA ASP A 96 -1.50 17.73 13.21
C ASP A 96 -1.16 19.22 13.12
N THR A 97 -0.06 19.63 13.74
CA THR A 97 0.40 21.03 13.69
C THR A 97 0.87 21.38 12.28
N VAL A 98 1.65 20.49 11.66
CA VAL A 98 2.19 20.69 10.30
C VAL A 98 1.09 20.64 9.23
N LEU A 99 0.11 19.76 9.39
CA LEU A 99 -1.03 19.64 8.47
C LEU A 99 -2.03 20.79 8.60
N SER A 100 -1.97 21.56 9.69
CA SER A 100 -2.82 22.74 9.89
C SER A 100 -2.32 24.00 9.16
N ASP A 101 -1.06 23.99 8.73
CA ASP A 101 -0.48 25.04 7.88
C ASP A 101 -0.95 24.88 6.43
N GLU A 102 -1.00 25.97 5.65
CA GLU A 102 -1.47 25.96 4.26
C GLU A 102 -0.54 25.20 3.28
N ASP A 103 0.57 24.62 3.76
CA ASP A 103 1.56 23.89 2.95
C ASP A 103 1.22 22.39 2.87
N ASP A 104 0.59 21.99 1.76
CA ASP A 104 0.21 20.61 1.48
C ASP A 104 1.38 19.70 1.12
N ALA A 105 2.59 20.24 0.90
CA ALA A 105 3.70 19.48 0.34
C ALA A 105 4.20 18.42 1.34
N LEU A 106 4.29 18.78 2.62
CA LEU A 106 4.79 17.87 3.67
C LEU A 106 3.74 16.82 4.06
N GLY A 107 2.46 17.19 4.10
CA GLY A 107 1.37 16.22 4.29
C GLY A 107 1.31 15.20 3.16
N THR A 108 1.47 15.65 1.92
CA THR A 108 1.53 14.73 0.77
C THR A 108 2.78 13.84 0.81
N LEU A 109 3.94 14.36 1.23
CA LEU A 109 5.13 13.55 1.47
C LEU A 109 4.89 12.46 2.52
N ALA A 110 4.16 12.76 3.60
CA ALA A 110 3.81 11.79 4.65
C ALA A 110 3.02 10.60 4.06
N VAL A 111 2.03 10.90 3.22
CA VAL A 111 1.22 9.88 2.53
C VAL A 111 2.08 9.03 1.61
N GLU A 112 2.93 9.66 0.80
CA GLU A 112 3.82 8.97 -0.15
C GLU A 112 4.83 8.06 0.56
N VAL A 113 5.48 8.55 1.63
CA VAL A 113 6.44 7.77 2.42
C VAL A 113 5.75 6.61 3.13
N THR A 114 4.58 6.86 3.75
CA THR A 114 3.81 5.80 4.43
C THR A 114 3.37 4.73 3.44
N ALA A 115 2.83 5.11 2.28
CA ALA A 115 2.46 4.18 1.23
C ALA A 115 3.66 3.33 0.78
N ALA A 116 4.81 3.96 0.52
CA ALA A 116 6.02 3.27 0.09
C ALA A 116 6.50 2.21 1.11
N LEU A 117 6.45 2.53 2.41
CA LEU A 117 6.79 1.63 3.50
C LEU A 117 5.79 0.47 3.63
N CYS A 118 4.48 0.77 3.59
CA CYS A 118 3.45 -0.26 3.69
C CYS A 118 3.48 -1.23 2.51
N GLU A 119 3.75 -0.75 1.29
CA GLU A 119 3.99 -1.61 0.12
C GLU A 119 5.22 -2.52 0.30
N ALA A 120 6.20 -2.12 1.11
CA ALA A 120 7.35 -2.96 1.48
C ALA A 120 7.08 -3.86 2.70
N GLY A 121 5.85 -3.85 3.23
CA GLY A 121 5.45 -4.62 4.42
C GLY A 121 5.96 -4.02 5.74
N LEU A 122 6.35 -2.75 5.74
CA LEU A 122 6.84 -2.03 6.92
C LEU A 122 5.73 -1.13 7.47
N ALA A 123 5.20 -1.48 8.65
CA ALA A 123 4.15 -0.73 9.32
C ALA A 123 4.73 0.40 10.19
N LEU A 124 3.95 1.46 10.39
CA LEU A 124 4.28 2.50 11.37
C LEU A 124 4.16 1.96 12.80
N ASP A 125 4.95 2.53 13.72
CA ASP A 125 4.85 2.25 15.15
C ASP A 125 3.48 2.68 15.68
N ASP A 126 2.75 1.74 16.28
CA ASP A 126 1.43 1.96 16.88
C ASP A 126 1.51 2.31 18.38
N ALA A 127 2.72 2.57 18.88
CA ALA A 127 3.05 2.82 20.28
C ALA A 127 2.68 1.69 21.26
N SER A 128 2.32 0.49 20.77
CA SER A 128 2.03 -0.69 21.61
C SER A 128 3.28 -1.36 22.18
N GLY A 129 4.46 -0.93 21.75
CA GLY A 129 5.75 -1.53 22.12
C GLY A 129 6.13 -2.77 21.29
N THR A 130 5.39 -3.05 20.21
CA THR A 130 5.70 -4.16 19.30
C THR A 130 6.79 -3.83 18.27
N GLY A 131 7.10 -2.54 18.11
CA GLY A 131 8.09 -2.02 17.18
C GLY A 131 7.50 -1.72 15.80
N GLY A 132 8.14 -0.80 15.07
CA GLY A 132 7.62 -0.29 13.82
C GLY A 132 8.40 0.92 13.33
N VAL A 133 7.94 1.53 12.24
CA VAL A 133 8.53 2.75 11.69
C VAL A 133 7.99 3.97 12.41
N CYS A 134 8.88 4.79 12.98
CA CYS A 134 8.54 6.13 13.42
C CYS A 134 8.71 7.10 12.25
N LEU A 135 7.72 7.96 12.03
CA LEU A 135 7.76 9.01 11.02
C LEU A 135 7.40 10.35 11.68
N LEU A 136 8.37 11.26 11.75
CA LEU A 136 8.21 12.57 12.39
C LEU A 136 8.39 13.67 11.34
N PRO A 137 7.56 14.74 11.37
CA PRO A 137 7.75 15.83 10.45
C PRO A 137 8.97 16.67 10.87
N GLU A 138 9.71 17.17 9.89
CA GLU A 138 10.85 18.07 10.10
C GLU A 138 10.76 19.22 9.09
N ALA A 139 9.76 20.09 9.30
CA ALA A 139 9.43 21.19 8.41
C ALA A 139 10.61 22.15 8.21
N GLY A 140 11.44 22.36 9.24
CA GLY A 140 12.64 23.21 9.15
C GLY A 140 13.68 22.68 8.15
N LEU A 141 13.64 21.39 7.85
CA LEU A 141 14.48 20.76 6.83
C LEU A 141 13.69 20.38 5.57
N GLY A 142 12.41 20.72 5.47
CA GLY A 142 11.55 20.44 4.31
C GLY A 142 11.31 18.94 4.07
N GLY A 143 11.20 18.14 5.13
CA GLY A 143 11.05 16.69 5.00
C GLY A 143 10.50 16.02 6.25
N ALA A 144 10.65 14.70 6.31
CA ALA A 144 10.28 13.89 7.46
C ALA A 144 11.46 13.02 7.92
N VAL A 145 11.65 12.87 9.22
CA VAL A 145 12.63 11.95 9.79
C VAL A 145 11.98 10.58 9.97
N VAL A 146 12.62 9.55 9.42
CA VAL A 146 12.22 8.16 9.52
C VAL A 146 13.23 7.37 10.33
N SER A 147 12.73 6.57 11.27
CA SER A 147 13.54 5.64 12.06
C SER A 147 12.76 4.38 12.40
N TRP A 148 13.48 3.33 12.77
CA TRP A 148 12.89 2.12 13.33
C TRP A 148 12.80 2.24 14.85
N ARG A 149 11.71 1.75 15.43
CA ARG A 149 11.60 1.46 16.86
C ARG A 149 11.59 -0.05 17.02
N GLN A 150 12.54 -0.58 17.79
CA GLN A 150 12.54 -1.99 18.15
C GLN A 150 11.44 -2.31 19.16
N HIS A 151 10.97 -3.55 19.14
CA HIS A 151 10.08 -4.10 20.16
C HIS A 151 10.65 -3.84 21.57
N ASP A 152 9.80 -3.51 22.54
CA ASP A 152 10.19 -3.12 23.90
C ASP A 152 10.99 -4.23 24.61
N ARG A 153 10.62 -5.51 24.44
CA ARG A 153 11.42 -6.67 24.86
C ARG A 153 12.87 -6.69 24.34
N VAL A 154 13.16 -6.05 23.21
CA VAL A 154 14.52 -5.92 22.68
C VAL A 154 15.14 -4.65 23.24
N SER A 155 14.49 -3.50 23.10
CA SER A 155 15.07 -2.20 23.45
C SER A 155 15.17 -1.90 24.95
N LEU A 156 14.19 -2.34 25.75
CA LEU A 156 14.12 -2.10 27.21
C LEU A 156 14.74 -3.25 28.01
N ASP A 157 14.39 -4.49 27.66
CA ASP A 157 14.84 -5.66 28.41
C ASP A 157 16.22 -6.18 27.96
N GLN A 158 16.73 -5.70 26.80
CA GLN A 158 18.01 -6.10 26.21
C GLN A 158 18.21 -7.61 26.20
N VAL A 159 17.18 -8.37 25.81
CA VAL A 159 17.16 -9.85 25.87
C VAL A 159 18.31 -10.48 25.08
N HIS A 160 18.86 -9.76 24.10
CA HIS A 160 20.01 -10.18 23.28
C HIS A 160 21.29 -9.37 23.54
N GLY A 161 21.24 -8.40 24.46
CA GLY A 161 22.34 -7.52 24.84
C GLY A 161 22.48 -6.28 23.96
N ALA A 162 22.95 -5.19 24.57
CA ALA A 162 23.00 -3.85 23.97
C ALA A 162 23.68 -3.79 22.58
N ASP A 163 24.76 -4.55 22.36
CA ASP A 163 25.47 -4.57 21.08
C ASP A 163 24.63 -5.17 19.95
N ALA A 164 23.88 -6.25 20.26
CA ALA A 164 23.02 -6.90 19.29
C ALA A 164 21.82 -6.01 18.95
N ASP A 165 21.26 -5.35 19.96
CA ASP A 165 20.13 -4.43 19.81
C ASP A 165 20.54 -3.22 18.95
N ALA A 166 21.71 -2.62 19.23
CA ALA A 166 22.27 -1.52 18.44
C ALA A 166 22.55 -1.92 16.99
N LEU A 167 23.07 -3.13 16.74
CA LEU A 167 23.25 -3.64 15.38
C LEU A 167 21.90 -3.83 14.67
N GLY A 168 20.91 -4.37 15.36
CA GLY A 168 19.55 -4.53 14.83
C GLY A 168 18.93 -3.18 14.44
N GLN A 169 19.07 -2.18 15.30
CA GLN A 169 18.63 -0.81 15.05
C GLN A 169 19.28 -0.22 13.79
N LEU A 170 20.61 -0.38 13.66
CA LEU A 170 21.37 0.08 12.49
C LEU A 170 20.95 -0.63 11.20
N VAL A 171 20.70 -1.95 11.26
CA VAL A 171 20.24 -2.73 10.10
C VAL A 171 18.86 -2.25 9.66
N MET A 172 17.92 -2.11 10.60
CA MET A 172 16.56 -1.68 10.27
C MET A 172 16.54 -0.27 9.69
N ASN A 173 17.26 0.70 10.29
CA ASN A 173 17.32 2.07 9.75
C ASN A 173 17.90 2.10 8.32
N ARG A 174 18.91 1.29 8.02
CA ARG A 174 19.43 1.14 6.65
C ARG A 174 18.41 0.51 5.69
N THR A 175 17.61 -0.46 6.16
CA THR A 175 16.52 -1.03 5.35
C THR A 175 15.49 0.04 4.99
N LEU A 176 15.09 0.89 5.95
CA LEU A 176 14.16 1.99 5.68
C LEU A 176 14.71 2.93 4.62
N ALA A 177 15.97 3.34 4.76
CA ALA A 177 16.64 4.19 3.77
C ALA A 177 16.69 3.55 2.38
N GLY A 178 17.04 2.26 2.31
CA GLY A 178 17.13 1.53 1.04
C GLY A 178 15.79 1.41 0.33
N VAL A 179 14.71 1.08 1.06
CA VAL A 179 13.35 1.00 0.52
C VAL A 179 12.92 2.36 -0.04
N LEU A 180 13.11 3.44 0.72
CA LEU A 180 12.67 4.77 0.30
C LEU A 180 13.52 5.31 -0.87
N ALA A 181 14.83 5.12 -0.86
CA ALA A 181 15.67 5.48 -2.00
C ALA A 181 15.28 4.72 -3.28
N ALA A 182 14.97 3.42 -3.17
CA ALA A 182 14.50 2.61 -4.30
C ALA A 182 13.14 3.08 -4.85
N ARG A 183 12.35 3.81 -4.05
CA ARG A 183 11.08 4.42 -4.44
C ARG A 183 11.23 5.87 -4.92
N GLY A 184 12.47 6.37 -5.05
CA GLY A 184 12.77 7.67 -5.64
C GLY A 184 12.78 8.83 -4.66
N PHE A 185 12.78 8.59 -3.34
CA PHE A 185 12.94 9.67 -2.36
C PHE A 185 14.41 10.07 -2.22
N ALA A 186 14.66 11.34 -1.90
CA ALA A 186 15.96 11.80 -1.42
C ALA A 186 16.09 11.45 0.07
N VAL A 187 17.11 10.67 0.43
CA VAL A 187 17.29 10.12 1.79
C VAL A 187 18.68 10.46 2.32
N ASP A 188 18.74 11.29 3.36
CA ASP A 188 19.98 11.73 4.00
C ASP A 188 20.09 11.14 5.41
N PRO A 189 21.27 10.69 5.88
CA PRO A 189 21.44 10.23 7.26
C PRO A 189 21.36 11.38 8.26
N VAL A 190 20.67 11.18 9.40
CA VAL A 190 20.60 12.15 10.51
C VAL A 190 20.54 11.44 11.86
N GLY A 191 21.54 11.63 12.73
CA GLY A 191 21.46 11.18 14.13
C GLY A 191 21.15 9.70 14.36
N GLY A 192 21.52 8.82 13.42
CA GLY A 192 21.18 7.38 13.46
C GLY A 192 19.84 7.03 12.81
N ALA A 193 19.07 8.01 12.35
CA ALA A 193 17.86 7.92 11.54
C ALA A 193 18.12 8.45 10.11
N HIS A 194 17.06 8.68 9.34
CA HIS A 194 17.15 9.23 7.99
C HIS A 194 16.13 10.35 7.77
N LEU A 195 16.56 11.44 7.15
CA LEU A 195 15.70 12.51 6.67
C LEU A 195 15.29 12.20 5.24
N VAL A 196 13.99 12.29 4.97
CA VAL A 196 13.38 11.90 3.71
C VAL A 196 12.70 13.11 3.09
N ARG A 197 12.91 13.31 1.79
CA ARG A 197 12.28 14.35 0.98
C ARG A 197 11.88 13.80 -0.38
N ARG A 198 11.04 14.53 -1.10
CA ARG A 198 10.86 14.28 -2.53
C ARG A 198 12.18 14.50 -3.26
N ALA A 199 12.48 13.66 -4.25
CA ALA A 199 13.53 13.97 -5.21
C ALA A 199 13.10 15.18 -6.05
N GLY A 200 14.04 16.08 -6.32
CA GLY A 200 13.86 17.24 -7.21
C GLY A 200 13.95 16.88 -8.68
#